data_AF-A0A3P3ZE42-F1
#
_entry.id   AF-A0A3P3ZE42-F1
#
_cell.length_a   1.000
_cell.length_b   1.000
_cell.length_c   1.000
_cell.angle_alpha   90.00
_cell.angle_beta   90.00
_cell.angle_gamma   90.00
#
_symmetry.space_group_name_H-M   'P 1'
#
loop_
_entity.id
_entity.type
_entity.pdbx_description
1 polymer ?
#
loop_
_entity_poly.entity_id
_entity_poly.type
_entity_poly.pdbx_seq_one_letter_code
_entity_poly.pdbx_strand_id
1 'polypeptide(L)'
;MVDQMSGFIQVLTERPALVKQWPLHLKRNTPLDMDTVLAMPTKRASTKRFLQRIQCFLDPSFYDGLRTSRTIKKCVLTAAEIQQAVEMGKFEPCPISDIGSQVQLPEGMHGVNVFTVPELKGRRRLITEPLLNRVIPKHHVPRVHYDTRLGRRQRLRYARYMLQIDFEAYYDAIPIAATLRNKFVFRARHDGRYYRLRTLPTGARGALPSARR
;
A
#
# COMPACT_ATOMS: atom_id res chain seq x y z
N MET A 1 -25.64 -13.96 6.61
CA MET A 1 -24.54 -13.17 5.98
C MET A 1 -25.10 -12.00 5.17
N VAL A 2 -26.17 -12.20 4.37
CA VAL A 2 -26.83 -11.13 3.60
C VAL A 2 -27.47 -10.08 4.52
N ASP A 3 -28.19 -10.47 5.58
CA ASP A 3 -28.81 -9.51 6.51
C ASP A 3 -27.81 -8.63 7.29
N GLN A 4 -26.66 -9.21 7.68
CA GLN A 4 -25.57 -8.45 8.31
C GLN A 4 -24.94 -7.45 7.33
N MET A 5 -24.86 -7.80 6.04
CA MET A 5 -24.38 -6.87 5.00
C MET A 5 -25.38 -5.76 4.73
N SER A 6 -26.68 -6.06 4.69
CA SER A 6 -27.74 -5.07 4.52
C SER A 6 -27.77 -4.07 5.69
N GLY A 7 -27.69 -4.55 6.93
CA GLY A 7 -27.60 -3.69 8.11
C GLY A 7 -26.32 -2.85 8.14
N PHE A 8 -25.18 -3.41 7.75
CA PHE A 8 -23.93 -2.65 7.65
C PHE A 8 -23.99 -1.55 6.59
N ILE A 9 -24.56 -1.84 5.41
CA ILE A 9 -24.74 -0.86 4.34
C ILE A 9 -25.68 0.25 4.81
N GLN A 10 -26.76 -0.06 5.52
CA GLN A 10 -27.63 0.95 6.16
C GLN A 10 -26.85 1.82 7.14
N VAL A 11 -26.05 1.26 8.05
CA VAL A 11 -25.23 2.05 8.98
C VAL A 11 -24.24 2.97 8.26
N LEU A 12 -23.60 2.50 7.19
CA LEU A 12 -22.69 3.32 6.39
C LEU A 12 -23.39 4.51 5.73
N THR A 13 -24.64 4.31 5.29
CA THR A 13 -25.40 5.29 4.52
C THR A 13 -26.14 6.28 5.43
N GLU A 14 -26.69 5.79 6.53
CA GLU A 14 -27.55 6.58 7.45
C GLU A 14 -26.76 7.26 8.57
N ARG A 15 -25.57 6.74 8.96
CA ARG A 15 -24.78 7.29 10.08
C ARG A 15 -23.30 7.53 9.74
N PRO A 16 -23.00 8.35 8.71
CA PRO A 16 -21.62 8.64 8.31
C PRO A 16 -20.78 9.32 9.40
N ALA A 17 -21.41 10.04 10.34
CA ALA A 17 -20.74 10.64 11.49
C ALA A 17 -20.19 9.59 12.47
N LEU A 18 -20.94 8.50 12.70
CA LEU A 18 -20.53 7.39 13.57
C LEU A 18 -19.32 6.66 12.99
N VAL A 19 -19.31 6.46 11.67
CA VAL A 19 -18.20 5.80 10.95
C VAL A 19 -16.91 6.62 11.05
N LYS A 20 -16.99 7.95 11.04
CA LYS A 20 -15.82 8.82 11.24
C LYS A 20 -15.21 8.67 12.64
N GLN A 21 -16.00 8.30 13.64
CA GLN A 21 -15.53 8.08 15.01
C GLN A 21 -14.86 6.71 15.20
N TRP A 22 -15.01 5.79 14.25
CA TRP A 22 -14.38 4.47 14.35
C TRP A 22 -12.85 4.59 14.38
N PRO A 23 -12.16 3.76 15.18
CA PRO A 23 -10.71 3.83 15.30
C PRO A 23 -10.04 3.50 13.96
N LEU A 24 -8.97 4.24 13.66
CA LEU A 24 -8.10 3.93 12.54
C LEU A 24 -7.34 2.65 12.84
N HIS A 25 -7.49 1.66 11.99
CA HIS A 25 -6.77 0.40 12.11
C HIS A 25 -5.37 0.55 11.51
N LEU A 26 -4.40 0.77 12.40
CA LEU A 26 -2.98 0.70 12.12
C LEU A 26 -2.38 -0.48 12.89
N LYS A 27 -1.28 -1.03 12.36
CA LYS A 27 -0.58 -2.16 12.95
C LYS A 27 0.86 -1.80 13.22
N ARG A 28 1.42 -2.43 14.25
CA ARG A 28 2.86 -2.46 14.47
C ARG A 28 3.42 -3.57 13.61
N ASN A 29 4.41 -3.22 12.80
CA ASN A 29 4.98 -4.12 11.81
C ASN A 29 6.46 -4.26 12.07
N THR A 30 6.99 -5.47 11.87
CA THR A 30 8.43 -5.68 11.81
C THR A 30 8.87 -5.42 10.37
N PRO A 31 9.77 -4.47 10.12
CA PRO A 31 10.26 -4.21 8.77
C PRO A 31 10.89 -5.47 8.17
N LEU A 32 10.55 -5.75 6.92
CA LEU A 32 11.15 -6.82 6.15
C LEU A 32 12.58 -6.43 5.78
N ASP A 33 13.54 -7.28 6.14
CA ASP A 33 14.91 -7.17 5.64
C ASP A 33 14.99 -7.78 4.24
N MET A 34 14.98 -6.91 3.24
CA MET A 34 15.03 -7.29 1.83
C MET A 34 16.34 -7.98 1.46
N ASP A 35 17.47 -7.59 2.07
CA ASP A 35 18.78 -8.16 1.76
C ASP A 35 18.84 -9.61 2.24
N THR A 36 18.35 -9.85 3.46
CA THR A 36 18.21 -11.22 4.00
C THR A 36 17.29 -12.06 3.13
N VAL A 37 16.13 -11.54 2.71
CA VAL A 37 15.18 -12.27 1.83
C VAL A 37 15.82 -12.64 0.49
N LEU A 38 16.62 -11.74 -0.10
CA LEU A 38 17.32 -11.99 -1.36
C LEU A 38 18.49 -12.98 -1.21
N ALA A 39 19.09 -13.05 -0.02
CA ALA A 39 20.13 -14.00 0.32
C ALA A 39 19.60 -15.42 0.63
N MET A 40 18.31 -15.56 0.98
CA MET A 40 17.72 -16.85 1.33
C MET A 40 17.91 -17.91 0.23
N PRO A 41 18.26 -19.16 0.60
CA PRO A 41 18.34 -20.26 -0.36
C PRO A 41 16.95 -20.59 -0.90
N THR A 42 16.80 -20.60 -2.21
CA THR A 42 15.54 -20.94 -2.88
C THR A 42 15.65 -22.31 -3.54
N LYS A 43 14.65 -23.18 -3.33
CA LYS A 43 14.58 -24.50 -4.01
C LYS A 43 14.54 -24.37 -5.54
N ARG A 44 13.97 -23.29 -6.07
CA ARG A 44 13.85 -23.05 -7.52
C ARG A 44 14.60 -21.77 -7.90
N ALA A 45 15.50 -21.88 -8.87
CA ALA A 45 16.24 -20.72 -9.40
C ALA A 45 15.31 -19.64 -9.99
N SER A 46 14.14 -20.03 -10.51
CA SER A 46 13.12 -19.10 -11.00
C SER A 46 12.58 -18.18 -9.91
N THR A 47 12.50 -18.64 -8.66
CA THR A 47 12.09 -17.81 -7.52
C THR A 47 13.10 -16.69 -7.27
N LYS A 48 14.40 -17.01 -7.26
CA LYS A 48 15.45 -16.00 -7.06
C LYS A 48 15.47 -14.96 -8.18
N ARG A 49 15.40 -15.39 -9.44
CA ARG A 49 15.31 -14.48 -10.61
C ARG A 49 14.07 -13.58 -10.54
N PHE A 50 12.93 -14.13 -10.09
CA PHE A 50 11.70 -13.37 -9.94
C PHE A 50 11.85 -12.29 -8.84
N LEU A 51 12.39 -12.66 -7.68
CA LEU A 51 12.65 -11.72 -6.58
C LEU A 51 13.61 -10.60 -6.98
N GLN A 52 14.65 -10.91 -7.76
CA GLN A 52 15.56 -9.91 -8.31
C GLN A 52 14.86 -8.99 -9.31
N ARG A 53 14.03 -9.54 -10.20
CA ARG A 53 13.30 -8.75 -11.21
C ARG A 53 12.35 -7.73 -10.59
N ILE A 54 11.69 -8.05 -9.48
CA ILE A 54 10.77 -7.12 -8.82
C ILE A 54 11.48 -6.00 -8.04
N GLN A 55 12.80 -6.11 -7.79
CA GLN A 55 13.54 -5.06 -7.08
C GLN A 55 13.54 -3.72 -7.82
N CYS A 56 13.36 -3.72 -9.14
CA CYS A 56 13.31 -2.47 -9.91
C CYS A 56 12.18 -1.53 -9.45
N PHE A 57 11.09 -2.04 -8.86
CA PHE A 57 10.03 -1.21 -8.30
C PHE A 57 10.39 -0.54 -6.97
N LEU A 58 11.48 -0.97 -6.34
CA LEU A 58 12.05 -0.33 -5.16
C LEU A 58 13.20 0.63 -5.53
N ASP A 59 13.54 0.73 -6.81
CA ASP A 59 14.55 1.63 -7.35
C ASP A 59 13.90 2.95 -7.80
N PRO A 60 14.41 4.13 -7.36
CA PRO A 60 13.90 5.42 -7.81
C PRO A 60 13.98 5.63 -9.33
N SER A 61 15.00 5.07 -10.00
CA SER A 61 15.23 5.25 -11.44
C SER A 61 14.12 4.69 -12.31
N PHE A 62 13.39 3.66 -11.83
CA PHE A 62 12.22 3.13 -12.52
C PHE A 62 11.12 4.18 -12.74
N TYR A 63 11.10 5.21 -11.88
CA TYR A 63 10.09 6.26 -11.90
C TYR A 63 10.54 7.52 -12.65
N ASP A 64 11.76 7.53 -13.19
CA ASP A 64 12.28 8.69 -13.90
C ASP A 64 11.56 8.89 -15.25
N GLY A 65 11.31 10.15 -15.58
CA GLY A 65 10.53 10.53 -16.77
C GLY A 65 9.02 10.26 -16.67
N LEU A 66 8.53 9.58 -15.64
CA LEU A 66 7.09 9.40 -15.44
C LEU A 66 6.44 10.73 -15.03
N ARG A 67 5.24 11.01 -15.57
CA ARG A 67 4.50 12.26 -15.29
C ARG A 67 3.10 11.96 -14.79
N THR A 68 2.84 12.28 -13.52
CA THR A 68 1.50 12.18 -12.91
C THR A 68 0.88 13.56 -12.73
N SER A 69 -0.40 13.61 -12.38
CA SER A 69 -0.99 14.86 -11.88
C SER A 69 -0.17 15.38 -10.69
N ARG A 70 0.16 16.67 -10.73
CA ARG A 70 0.92 17.36 -9.68
C ARG A 70 0.00 17.95 -8.60
N THR A 71 -1.31 17.96 -8.83
CA THR A 71 -2.31 18.41 -7.85
C THR A 71 -2.72 17.25 -6.94
N ILE A 72 -2.40 17.33 -5.65
CA ILE A 72 -2.73 16.26 -4.67
C ILE A 72 -4.03 16.60 -3.94
N LYS A 73 -4.90 15.60 -3.79
CA LYS A 73 -6.05 15.67 -2.89
C LYS A 73 -5.61 15.74 -1.42
N LYS A 74 -6.27 16.59 -0.64
CA LYS A 74 -6.04 16.67 0.81
C LYS A 74 -6.58 15.41 1.49
N CYS A 75 -5.74 14.77 2.30
CA CYS A 75 -6.09 13.63 3.13
C CYS A 75 -6.97 14.09 4.30
N VAL A 76 -8.05 13.35 4.57
CA VAL A 76 -9.07 13.69 5.58
C VAL A 76 -8.75 13.09 6.96
N LEU A 77 -7.55 12.50 7.14
CA LEU A 77 -7.11 12.05 8.46
C LEU A 77 -6.96 13.24 9.42
N THR A 78 -7.33 12.99 10.68
CA THR A 78 -7.15 13.90 11.80
C THR A 78 -5.66 14.03 12.16
N ALA A 79 -5.31 15.06 12.94
CA ALA A 79 -3.96 15.26 13.43
C ALA A 79 -3.47 14.05 14.26
N ALA A 80 -4.31 13.55 15.17
CA ALA A 80 -3.98 12.41 16.02
C ALA A 80 -3.72 11.13 15.21
N GLU A 81 -4.51 10.87 14.17
CA GLU A 81 -4.30 9.70 13.29
C GLU A 81 -3.00 9.78 12.48
N ILE A 82 -2.65 10.98 12.01
CA ILE A 82 -1.39 11.19 11.28
C ILE A 82 -0.21 11.01 12.22
N GLN A 83 -0.27 11.59 13.42
CA GLN A 83 0.76 11.42 14.43
C GLN A 83 0.93 9.93 14.80
N GLN A 84 -0.18 9.22 15.05
CA GLN A 84 -0.15 7.78 15.30
C GLN A 84 0.51 7.00 14.14
N ALA A 85 0.20 7.35 12.90
CA ALA A 85 0.81 6.71 11.72
C ALA A 85 2.30 7.05 11.55
N VAL A 86 2.74 8.23 11.99
CA VAL A 86 4.17 8.61 12.03
C VAL A 86 4.91 7.83 13.12
N GLU A 87 4.34 7.75 14.33
CA GLU A 87 4.90 6.97 15.45
C GLU A 87 5.02 5.49 15.12
N MET A 88 4.05 4.95 14.37
CA MET A 88 4.08 3.57 13.87
C MET A 88 4.98 3.37 12.65
N GLY A 89 5.69 4.41 12.19
CA GLY A 89 6.67 4.32 11.11
C GLY A 89 6.06 4.14 9.72
N LYS A 90 4.76 4.40 9.55
CA LYS A 90 4.07 4.31 8.26
C LYS A 90 4.28 5.57 7.42
N PHE A 91 4.27 6.73 8.06
CA PHE A 91 4.49 8.03 7.44
C PHE A 91 5.71 8.71 8.04
N GLU A 92 6.22 9.70 7.32
CA GLU A 92 7.14 10.69 7.88
C GLU A 92 6.85 12.07 7.30
N PRO A 93 7.14 13.15 8.04
CA PRO A 93 7.09 14.50 7.50
C PRO A 93 7.98 14.62 6.26
N CYS A 94 7.47 15.27 5.21
CA CYS A 94 8.29 15.59 4.06
C CYS A 94 9.27 16.71 4.45
N PRO A 95 10.59 16.54 4.29
CA PRO A 95 11.58 17.53 4.73
C PRO A 95 11.62 18.80 3.88
N ILE A 96 10.82 18.87 2.81
CA ILE A 96 10.78 20.04 1.93
C ILE A 96 9.85 21.08 2.54
N SER A 97 10.44 22.04 3.25
CA SER A 97 9.84 23.28 3.74
C SER A 97 9.18 24.12 2.63
N ASP A 98 9.59 23.94 1.38
CA ASP A 98 9.23 24.80 0.25
C ASP A 98 7.99 24.38 -0.55
N ILE A 99 7.35 23.25 -0.24
CA ILE A 99 5.99 23.00 -0.76
C ILE A 99 4.96 23.88 -0.01
N GLY A 100 5.42 24.68 0.97
CA GLY A 100 4.69 25.47 1.98
C GLY A 100 3.62 26.46 1.52
N SER A 101 3.23 26.45 0.25
CA SER A 101 2.11 27.22 -0.30
C SER A 101 1.68 26.71 -1.69
N GLN A 102 2.50 25.92 -2.37
CA GLN A 102 2.21 25.46 -3.72
C GLN A 102 1.14 24.36 -3.72
N VAL A 103 0.12 24.54 -4.56
CA VAL A 103 -0.92 23.54 -4.83
C VAL A 103 -0.37 22.36 -5.64
N GLN A 104 0.76 22.55 -6.33
CA GLN A 104 1.38 21.59 -7.22
C GLN A 104 2.67 21.02 -6.61
N LEU A 105 2.85 19.71 -6.71
CA LEU A 105 4.10 19.03 -6.37
C LEU A 105 5.26 19.46 -7.28
N PRO A 106 6.51 19.48 -6.81
CA PRO A 106 7.69 19.60 -7.66
C PRO A 106 7.80 18.52 -8.74
N GLU A 107 8.60 18.76 -9.77
CA GLU A 107 8.91 17.74 -10.78
C GLU A 107 9.65 16.56 -10.13
N GLY A 108 9.38 15.34 -10.61
CA GLY A 108 9.95 14.12 -10.05
C GLY A 108 9.32 13.64 -8.73
N MET A 109 8.39 14.41 -8.12
CA MET A 109 7.56 13.95 -7.01
C MET A 109 6.19 13.46 -7.49
N HIS A 110 5.64 12.44 -6.81
CA HIS A 110 4.31 11.93 -7.15
C HIS A 110 3.41 11.83 -5.94
N GLY A 111 2.13 12.11 -6.19
CA GLY A 111 1.08 12.08 -5.20
C GLY A 111 0.59 10.67 -4.88
N VAL A 112 0.10 10.51 -3.66
CA VAL A 112 -0.66 9.35 -3.18
C VAL A 112 -1.98 9.84 -2.61
N ASN A 113 -3.07 9.20 -3.01
CA ASN A 113 -4.35 9.40 -2.34
C ASN A 113 -4.36 8.58 -1.06
N VAL A 114 -4.59 9.25 0.06
CA VAL A 114 -4.71 8.62 1.37
C VAL A 114 -6.13 8.82 1.88
N PHE A 115 -6.87 7.72 2.02
CA PHE A 115 -8.25 7.73 2.49
C PHE A 115 -8.52 6.51 3.36
N THR A 116 -9.66 6.53 4.05
CA THR A 116 -10.07 5.45 4.93
C THR A 116 -11.33 4.77 4.41
N VAL A 117 -11.39 3.46 4.56
CA VAL A 117 -12.56 2.64 4.20
C VAL A 117 -13.07 1.95 5.47
N PRO A 118 -14.36 2.06 5.79
CA PRO A 118 -14.93 1.35 6.93
C PRO A 118 -14.93 -0.16 6.70
N GLU A 119 -14.60 -0.92 7.74
CA GLU A 119 -14.70 -2.38 7.75
C GLU A 119 -15.80 -2.85 8.70
N LEU A 120 -16.39 -4.01 8.40
CA LEU A 120 -17.43 -4.69 9.19
C LEU A 120 -17.09 -4.89 10.67
N LYS A 121 -15.81 -4.77 11.04
CA LYS A 121 -15.30 -4.90 12.42
C LYS A 121 -15.36 -3.59 13.22
N GLY A 122 -16.13 -2.59 12.79
CA GLY A 122 -16.24 -1.29 13.48
C GLY A 122 -14.94 -0.49 13.49
N ARG A 123 -14.12 -0.63 12.44
CA ARG A 123 -12.81 0.01 12.31
C ARG A 123 -12.62 0.62 10.94
N ARG A 124 -11.75 1.61 10.82
CA ARG A 124 -11.40 2.24 9.53
C ARG A 124 -10.07 1.70 9.02
N ARG A 125 -10.06 1.11 7.83
CA ARG A 125 -8.83 0.68 7.14
C ARG A 125 -8.22 1.85 6.39
N LEU A 126 -6.92 2.08 6.59
CA LEU A 126 -6.15 3.03 5.81
C LEU A 126 -5.82 2.46 4.43
N ILE A 127 -6.17 3.21 3.38
CA ILE A 127 -5.82 2.91 1.98
C ILE A 127 -4.91 4.00 1.45
N THR A 128 -3.79 3.58 0.87
CA THR A 128 -2.83 4.42 0.15
C THR A 128 -2.80 4.01 -1.32
N GLU A 129 -3.34 4.85 -2.19
CA GLU A 129 -3.44 4.63 -3.62
C GLU A 129 -2.49 5.59 -4.38
N PRO A 130 -1.39 5.08 -4.96
CA PRO A 130 -0.45 5.91 -5.70
C PRO A 130 -1.01 6.39 -7.04
N LEU A 131 -0.81 7.68 -7.35
CA LEU A 131 -1.14 8.22 -8.67
C LEU A 131 -0.28 7.59 -9.79
N LEU A 132 0.91 7.09 -9.44
CA LEU A 132 1.81 6.35 -10.31
C LEU A 132 1.15 5.13 -10.98
N ASN A 133 0.12 4.54 -10.37
CA ASN A 133 -0.62 3.43 -10.96
C ASN A 133 -1.26 3.76 -12.32
N ARG A 134 -1.53 5.04 -12.59
CA ARG A 134 -2.12 5.49 -13.86
C ARG A 134 -1.14 5.48 -15.01
N VAL A 135 0.15 5.68 -14.72
CA VAL A 135 1.21 5.84 -15.72
C VAL A 135 2.04 4.58 -15.89
N ILE A 136 2.14 3.73 -14.87
CA ILE A 136 2.88 2.46 -14.95
C ILE A 136 2.12 1.50 -15.89
N PRO A 137 2.73 1.12 -17.04
CA PRO A 137 2.10 0.21 -17.97
C PRO A 137 1.90 -1.18 -17.36
N LYS A 138 0.76 -1.82 -17.65
CA LYS A 138 0.44 -3.16 -17.13
C LYS A 138 1.45 -4.24 -17.55
N HIS A 139 2.17 -4.05 -18.66
CA HIS A 139 3.13 -5.02 -19.17
C HIS A 139 4.50 -4.93 -18.47
N HIS A 140 4.84 -3.82 -17.83
CA HIS A 140 6.05 -3.71 -17.00
C HIS A 140 5.94 -4.53 -15.71
N VAL A 141 4.71 -4.68 -15.19
CA VAL A 141 4.44 -5.44 -13.97
C VAL A 141 4.58 -6.94 -14.26
N PRO A 142 5.46 -7.67 -13.56
CA PRO A 142 5.57 -9.11 -13.72
C PRO A 142 4.21 -9.77 -13.50
N ARG A 143 3.91 -10.77 -14.31
CA ARG A 143 2.69 -11.57 -14.18
C ARG A 143 2.99 -12.79 -13.34
N VAL A 144 2.16 -13.06 -12.34
CA VAL A 144 2.23 -14.30 -11.57
C VAL A 144 1.03 -15.16 -11.97
N HIS A 145 1.32 -16.40 -12.35
CA HIS A 145 0.28 -17.38 -12.61
C HIS A 145 -0.19 -17.93 -11.27
N TYR A 146 -1.47 -17.70 -10.97
CA TYR A 146 -2.11 -18.33 -9.83
C TYR A 146 -2.98 -19.45 -10.33
N ASP A 147 -2.82 -20.60 -9.69
CA ASP A 147 -3.67 -21.74 -9.94
C ASP A 147 -5.12 -21.45 -9.58
N THR A 148 -6.05 -21.96 -10.39
CA THR A 148 -7.48 -21.91 -10.10
C THR A 148 -7.77 -22.57 -8.74
N ARG A 149 -8.89 -22.18 -8.09
CA ARG A 149 -9.28 -22.78 -6.80
C ARG A 149 -9.36 -24.31 -6.90
N LEU A 150 -9.91 -24.83 -7.99
CA LEU A 150 -9.99 -26.26 -8.26
C LEU A 150 -8.60 -26.88 -8.47
N GLY A 151 -7.75 -26.24 -9.27
CA GLY A 151 -6.39 -26.71 -9.54
C GLY A 151 -5.51 -26.73 -8.28
N ARG A 152 -5.71 -25.80 -7.34
CA ARG A 152 -5.06 -25.84 -6.02
C ARG A 152 -5.54 -27.02 -5.20
N ARG A 153 -6.87 -27.24 -5.13
CA ARG A 153 -7.47 -28.38 -4.42
C ARG A 153 -6.99 -29.73 -4.96
N GLN A 154 -6.95 -29.91 -6.28
CA GLN A 154 -6.48 -31.15 -6.89
C GLN A 154 -5.02 -31.46 -6.56
N ARG A 155 -4.14 -30.44 -6.57
CA ARG A 155 -2.72 -30.60 -6.19
C ARG A 155 -2.51 -30.95 -4.73
N LEU A 156 -3.44 -30.55 -3.86
CA LEU A 156 -3.37 -30.81 -2.42
C LEU A 156 -4.15 -32.07 -2.02
N ARG A 157 -4.74 -32.82 -2.97
CA ARG A 157 -5.61 -33.97 -2.67
C ARG A 157 -4.96 -35.03 -1.79
N TYR A 158 -3.66 -35.27 -1.99
CA TYR A 158 -2.90 -36.30 -1.25
C TYR A 158 -2.14 -35.71 -0.05
N ALA A 159 -2.26 -34.42 0.23
CA ALA A 159 -1.60 -33.80 1.36
C ALA A 159 -2.29 -34.22 2.66
N ARG A 160 -1.57 -34.97 3.51
CA ARG A 160 -2.07 -35.41 4.82
C ARG A 160 -2.15 -34.27 5.85
N TYR A 161 -1.31 -33.25 5.69
CA TYR A 161 -1.26 -32.07 6.55
C TYR A 161 -1.21 -30.80 5.72
N MET A 162 -1.86 -29.74 6.21
CA MET A 162 -1.88 -28.43 5.59
C MET A 162 -1.49 -27.36 6.60
N LEU A 163 -0.51 -26.53 6.23
CA LEU A 163 -0.15 -25.32 6.97
C LEU A 163 -0.48 -24.12 6.08
N GLN A 164 -1.33 -23.23 6.60
CA GLN A 164 -1.62 -21.95 5.95
C GLN A 164 -1.03 -20.84 6.79
N ILE A 165 -0.08 -20.11 6.21
CA ILE A 165 0.51 -18.92 6.80
C ILE A 165 -0.12 -17.72 6.10
N ASP A 166 -0.78 -16.86 6.88
CA ASP A 166 -1.29 -15.58 6.39
C ASP A 166 -0.29 -14.47 6.75
N PHE A 167 0.30 -13.87 5.73
CA PHE A 167 1.17 -12.71 5.91
C PHE A 167 0.31 -11.44 6.01
N GLU A 168 -0.21 -11.21 7.22
CA GLU A 168 -1.10 -10.08 7.48
C GLU A 168 -0.36 -8.75 7.26
N ALA A 169 -0.98 -7.80 6.54
CA ALA A 169 -0.44 -6.46 6.30
C ALA A 169 0.95 -6.39 5.63
N TYR A 170 1.24 -7.32 4.69
CA TYR A 170 2.51 -7.42 3.94
C TYR A 170 3.08 -6.08 3.42
N TYR A 171 2.24 -5.19 2.88
CA TYR A 171 2.71 -3.90 2.35
C TYR A 171 3.32 -2.99 3.42
N ASP A 172 2.73 -2.98 4.61
CA ASP A 172 3.19 -2.16 5.73
C ASP A 172 4.49 -2.72 6.34
N ALA A 173 4.88 -3.97 6.00
CA ALA A 173 6.16 -4.54 6.41
C ALA A 173 7.32 -4.19 5.47
N ILE A 174 7.07 -3.85 4.20
CA ILE A 174 8.15 -3.57 3.25
C ILE A 174 8.55 -2.09 3.33
N PRO A 175 9.79 -1.77 3.78
CA PRO A 175 10.26 -0.41 3.84
C PRO A 175 10.57 0.15 2.45
N ILE A 176 10.34 1.46 2.29
CA ILE A 176 10.75 2.23 1.13
C ILE A 176 12.06 2.97 1.48
N ALA A 177 13.06 2.84 0.62
CA ALA A 177 14.33 3.58 0.72
C ALA A 177 14.08 5.10 0.68
N ALA A 178 14.84 5.88 1.45
CA ALA A 178 14.64 7.33 1.57
C ALA A 178 14.61 8.06 0.20
N THR A 179 15.41 7.58 -0.74
CA THR A 179 15.48 8.07 -2.14
C THR A 179 14.16 7.93 -2.89
N LEU A 180 13.38 6.89 -2.60
CA LEU A 180 12.12 6.57 -3.27
C LEU A 180 10.89 7.21 -2.60
N ARG A 181 10.97 7.59 -1.31
CA ARG A 181 9.82 8.12 -0.54
C ARG A 181 9.21 9.39 -1.16
N ASN A 182 10.01 10.20 -1.84
CA ASN A 182 9.56 11.40 -2.54
C ASN A 182 8.64 11.11 -3.74
N LYS A 183 8.60 9.86 -4.21
CA LYS A 183 7.63 9.38 -5.21
C LYS A 183 6.26 9.05 -4.59
N PHE A 184 6.10 9.14 -3.26
CA PHE A 184 4.88 8.76 -2.56
C PHE A 184 4.48 9.80 -1.50
N VAL A 185 4.03 10.97 -1.96
CA VAL A 185 3.73 12.13 -1.11
C VAL A 185 2.23 12.38 -1.02
N PHE A 186 1.73 12.81 0.15
CA PHE A 186 0.36 13.27 0.33
C PHE A 186 0.32 14.53 1.19
N ARG A 187 -0.78 15.29 1.08
CA ARG A 187 -1.01 16.51 1.85
C ARG A 187 -2.09 16.28 2.90
N ALA A 188 -1.81 16.61 4.15
CA ALA A 188 -2.79 16.51 5.22
C ALA A 188 -3.72 17.74 5.21
N ARG A 189 -5.02 17.53 5.47
CA ARG A 189 -6.01 18.62 5.47
C ARG A 189 -5.88 19.54 6.69
N HIS A 190 -5.50 19.00 7.85
CA HIS A 190 -5.58 19.69 9.13
C HIS A 190 -4.48 20.74 9.33
N ASP A 191 -3.24 20.43 8.95
CA ASP A 191 -2.08 21.32 9.07
C ASP A 191 -1.58 21.84 7.71
N GLY A 192 -2.12 21.31 6.61
CA GLY A 192 -1.69 21.63 5.25
C GLY A 192 -0.31 21.10 4.88
N ARG A 193 0.38 20.38 5.79
CA ARG A 193 1.73 19.87 5.61
C ARG A 193 1.76 18.64 4.70
N TYR A 194 2.94 18.40 4.15
CA TYR A 194 3.18 17.25 3.29
C TYR A 194 3.87 16.14 4.08
N TYR A 195 3.39 14.92 3.84
CA TYR A 195 3.88 13.70 4.43
C TYR A 195 4.23 12.72 3.31
N ARG A 196 5.18 11.83 3.57
CA ARG A 196 5.59 10.79 2.64
C ARG A 196 5.52 9.41 3.28
N LEU A 197 5.32 8.39 2.44
CA LEU A 197 5.23 7.01 2.93
C LEU A 197 6.63 6.47 3.28
N ARG A 198 6.73 5.72 4.37
CA ARG A 198 7.92 4.92 4.72
C ARG A 198 7.78 3.46 4.29
N THR A 199 6.57 2.99 4.03
CA THR A 199 6.26 1.60 3.68
C THR A 199 5.52 1.53 2.34
N LEU A 200 5.50 0.36 1.71
CA LEU A 200 4.84 0.19 0.42
C LEU A 200 3.35 0.57 0.49
N PRO A 201 2.85 1.33 -0.49
CA PRO A 201 1.44 1.68 -0.52
C PRO A 201 0.57 0.45 -0.82
N THR A 202 -0.56 0.35 -0.11
CA THR A 202 -1.49 -0.80 -0.23
C THR A 202 -2.05 -1.00 -1.63
N GLY A 203 -2.12 0.07 -2.42
CA GLY A 203 -2.64 0.06 -3.78
C GLY A 203 -1.54 0.05 -4.84
N ALA A 204 -0.25 -0.03 -4.52
CA ALA A 204 0.80 0.06 -5.55
C ALA A 204 0.69 -1.07 -6.58
N ARG A 205 0.61 -0.70 -7.86
CA ARG A 205 0.55 -1.67 -8.96
C ARG A 205 1.80 -2.53 -9.07
N GLY A 206 2.97 -2.01 -8.67
CA GLY A 206 4.22 -2.78 -8.60
C GLY A 206 4.35 -3.67 -7.36
N ALA A 207 3.48 -3.49 -6.34
CA ALA A 207 3.57 -4.21 -5.07
C ALA A 207 2.90 -5.59 -5.10
N LEU A 208 1.98 -5.82 -6.05
CA LEU A 208 1.50 -7.16 -6.38
C LEU A 208 1.63 -7.44 -7.87
N PRO A 209 2.35 -8.51 -8.26
CA PRO A 209 2.35 -9.00 -9.63
C PRO A 209 0.92 -9.30 -10.09
N SER A 210 0.57 -8.83 -11.29
CA SER A 210 -0.79 -9.03 -11.82
C SER A 210 -1.11 -10.52 -12.00
N ALA A 211 -2.22 -10.95 -11.39
CA ALA A 211 -2.76 -12.30 -11.55
C ALA A 211 -3.53 -12.41 -12.87
N ARG A 212 -3.21 -13.41 -13.71
CA ARG A 212 -4.18 -13.91 -14.70
C ARG A 212 -5.19 -14.80 -13.97
N ARG A 213 -6.48 -14.55 -14.18
CA ARG A 213 -7.51 -15.59 -14.05
C ARG A 213 -7.50 -16.44 -15.31
#